data_AF-A0A4Q5WK12-F1
#
_entry.id   AF-A0A4Q5WK12-F1
#
_cell.length_a   1.000
_cell.length_b   1.000
_cell.length_c   1.000
_cell.angle_alpha   90.00
_cell.angle_beta   90.00
_cell.angle_gamma   90.00
#
_symmetry.space_group_name_H-M   'P 1'
#
loop_
_entity.id
_entity.type
_entity.pdbx_description
1 polymer ?
#
loop_
_entity_poly.entity_id
_entity_poly.type
_entity_poly.pdbx_seq_one_letter_code
_entity_poly.pdbx_strand_id
1 'polypeptide(L)'
;MKTLLSFLALLLAAVQAGAQSRVAVEQAVLDYVDAFYYGDTNKVHRSIAPDLVKHGYYRPRDSSRYSPDSMSFQQCISYAASVAKRGPSPKVASFPKKIELYDVQEMTASAKLTAWWGTDYILLSRRGDRWLITHVLWQSPPPATK
;
A
#
# COMPACT_ATOMS: atom_id res chain seq x y z
N MET A 1 -9.25 -30.60 32.22
CA MET A 1 -8.68 -29.26 32.51
C MET A 1 -7.44 -28.94 31.67
N LYS A 2 -6.39 -29.79 31.66
CA LYS A 2 -5.18 -29.55 30.85
C LYS A 2 -5.45 -29.38 29.34
N THR A 3 -6.27 -30.25 28.75
CA THR A 3 -6.69 -30.15 27.34
C THR A 3 -7.47 -28.87 27.02
N LEU A 4 -8.36 -28.43 27.92
CA LEU A 4 -9.12 -27.19 27.75
C LEU A 4 -8.21 -25.95 27.82
N LEU A 5 -7.23 -25.96 28.73
CA LEU A 5 -6.22 -24.90 28.84
C LEU A 5 -5.31 -24.84 27.60
N SER A 6 -4.91 -25.99 27.04
CA SER A 6 -4.12 -26.05 25.80
C SER A 6 -4.90 -25.54 24.59
N PHE A 7 -6.18 -25.89 24.45
CA PHE A 7 -7.03 -25.37 23.38
C PHE A 7 -7.22 -23.85 23.48
N LEU A 8 -7.43 -23.33 24.69
CA LEU A 8 -7.56 -21.90 24.92
C LEU A 8 -6.28 -21.13 24.57
N ALA A 9 -5.11 -21.67 24.92
CA ALA A 9 -3.83 -21.06 24.58
C ALA A 9 -3.59 -21.00 23.05
N LEU A 10 -3.97 -22.05 22.32
CA LEU A 10 -3.83 -22.09 20.86
C LEU A 10 -4.72 -21.06 20.16
N LEU A 11 -5.97 -20.90 20.63
CA LEU A 11 -6.89 -19.89 20.11
C LEU A 11 -6.35 -18.47 20.33
N LEU A 12 -5.80 -18.20 21.52
CA LEU A 12 -5.22 -16.89 21.83
C LEU A 12 -4.03 -16.55 20.92
N ALA A 13 -3.16 -17.52 20.66
CA ALA A 13 -2.02 -17.35 19.76
C ALA A 13 -2.46 -17.07 18.31
N ALA A 14 -3.50 -17.76 17.83
CA ALA A 14 -4.05 -17.52 16.49
C ALA A 14 -4.64 -16.11 16.34
N VAL A 15 -5.40 -15.64 17.34
CA VAL A 15 -5.95 -14.27 17.36
C VAL A 15 -4.84 -13.23 17.36
N GLN A 16 -3.80 -13.42 18.18
CA GLN A 16 -2.64 -12.52 18.21
C GLN A 16 -1.89 -12.50 16.87
N ALA A 17 -1.67 -13.66 16.25
CA ALA A 17 -1.02 -13.76 14.94
C ALA A 17 -1.82 -13.05 13.83
N GLY A 18 -3.15 -13.17 13.86
CA GLY A 18 -4.04 -12.45 12.93
C GLY A 18 -3.99 -10.93 13.13
N ALA A 19 -4.05 -10.46 14.37
CA ALA A 19 -3.91 -9.03 14.69
C ALA A 19 -2.55 -8.47 14.27
N GLN A 20 -1.46 -9.20 14.54
CA GLN A 20 -0.11 -8.83 14.13
C GLN A 20 0.02 -8.74 12.60
N SER A 21 -0.59 -9.67 11.88
CA SER A 21 -0.59 -9.66 10.41
C SER A 21 -1.31 -8.43 9.85
N ARG A 22 -2.46 -8.03 10.43
CA ARG A 22 -3.15 -6.80 10.04
C ARG A 22 -2.29 -5.55 10.24
N VAL A 23 -1.63 -5.42 11.39
CA VAL A 23 -0.72 -4.30 11.68
C VAL A 23 0.44 -4.26 10.67
N ALA A 24 1.05 -5.41 10.36
CA ALA A 24 2.16 -5.48 9.42
C ALA A 24 1.74 -5.16 7.97
N VAL A 25 0.53 -5.58 7.56
CA VAL A 25 -0.05 -5.22 6.26
C VAL A 25 -0.31 -3.72 6.18
N GLU A 26 -0.92 -3.13 7.22
CA GLU A 26 -1.17 -1.69 7.29
C GLU A 26 0.15 -0.90 7.20
N GLN A 27 1.18 -1.34 7.91
CA GLN A 27 2.50 -0.71 7.88
C GLN A 27 3.13 -0.78 6.48
N ALA A 28 2.97 -1.89 5.75
CA ALA A 28 3.47 -1.99 4.38
C ALA A 28 2.77 -0.98 3.45
N VAL A 29 1.45 -0.80 3.58
CA VAL A 29 0.70 0.20 2.80
C VAL A 29 1.07 1.63 3.21
N LEU A 30 1.31 1.87 4.51
CA LEU A 30 1.77 3.14 5.03
C LEU A 30 3.17 3.50 4.51
N ASP A 31 4.10 2.54 4.51
CA ASP A 31 5.43 2.72 3.94
C ASP A 31 5.36 3.05 2.44
N TYR A 32 4.49 2.36 1.70
CA TYR A 32 4.28 2.60 0.28
C TYR A 32 3.82 4.03 -0.03
N VAL A 33 2.81 4.54 0.66
CA VAL A 33 2.33 5.92 0.43
C VAL A 33 3.36 6.96 0.89
N ASP A 34 4.02 6.72 2.02
CA ASP A 34 5.05 7.62 2.55
C ASP A 34 6.29 7.69 1.66
N ALA A 35 6.68 6.56 1.05
CA ALA A 35 7.80 6.52 0.11
C ALA A 35 7.61 7.56 -1.01
N PHE A 36 6.40 7.68 -1.53
CA PHE A 36 6.08 8.63 -2.59
C PHE A 36 5.77 10.03 -2.10
N TYR A 37 5.26 10.18 -0.88
CA TYR A 37 4.97 11.50 -0.31
C TYR A 37 6.25 12.22 0.10
N TYR A 38 7.20 11.48 0.69
CA TYR A 38 8.39 12.04 1.30
C TYR A 38 9.68 11.71 0.55
N GLY A 39 9.62 10.84 -0.48
CA GLY A 39 10.78 10.47 -1.29
C GLY A 39 11.70 9.44 -0.65
N ASP A 40 11.18 8.61 0.25
CA ASP A 40 11.99 7.61 0.97
C ASP A 40 12.10 6.31 0.17
N THR A 41 13.25 6.10 -0.48
CA THR A 41 13.54 4.87 -1.24
C THR A 41 13.65 3.63 -0.36
N ASN A 42 14.04 3.76 0.92
CA ASN A 42 14.06 2.62 1.83
C ASN A 42 12.64 2.11 2.10
N LYS A 43 11.67 3.02 2.21
CA LYS A 43 10.25 2.64 2.30
C LYS A 43 9.75 1.96 1.03
N VAL A 44 10.26 2.30 -0.17
CA VAL A 44 9.98 1.53 -1.39
C VAL A 44 10.46 0.08 -1.23
N HIS A 45 11.71 -0.13 -0.82
CA HIS A 45 12.27 -1.48 -0.64
C HIS A 45 11.59 -2.30 0.47
N ARG A 46 11.07 -1.64 1.50
CA ARG A 46 10.36 -2.30 2.61
C ARG A 46 8.93 -2.71 2.28
N SER A 47 8.27 -2.02 1.35
CA SER A 47 6.84 -2.19 1.08
C SER A 47 6.51 -2.78 -0.28
N ILE A 48 7.40 -2.70 -1.27
CA ILE A 48 7.12 -3.11 -2.65
C ILE A 48 7.98 -4.32 -3.04
N ALA A 49 7.34 -5.33 -3.62
CA ALA A 49 8.04 -6.47 -4.19
C ALA A 49 8.81 -6.08 -5.48
N PRO A 50 10.04 -6.58 -5.72
CA PRO A 50 10.78 -6.27 -6.95
C PRO A 50 10.07 -6.65 -8.25
N ASP A 51 9.18 -7.64 -8.18
CA ASP A 51 8.31 -8.15 -9.26
C ASP A 51 6.92 -7.48 -9.27
N LEU A 52 6.80 -6.25 -8.77
CA LEU A 52 5.56 -5.47 -8.76
C LEU A 52 4.88 -5.42 -10.14
N VAL A 53 3.58 -5.69 -10.14
CA VAL A 53 2.66 -5.37 -11.24
C VAL A 53 1.77 -4.19 -10.84
N LYS A 54 2.12 -2.98 -11.29
CA LYS A 54 1.32 -1.78 -11.05
C LYS A 54 0.84 -1.16 -12.36
N HIS A 55 -0.48 -1.10 -12.49
CA HIS A 55 -1.17 -0.53 -13.63
C HIS A 55 -2.32 0.35 -13.15
N GLY A 56 -2.74 1.30 -13.96
CA GLY A 56 -3.86 2.14 -13.61
C GLY A 56 -4.22 3.14 -14.67
N TYR A 57 -5.04 4.09 -14.26
CA TYR A 57 -5.72 5.02 -15.14
C TYR A 57 -5.51 6.45 -14.62
N TYR A 58 -4.56 7.14 -15.22
CA TYR A 58 -4.29 8.54 -14.94
C TYR A 58 -5.32 9.45 -15.61
N ARG A 59 -5.75 10.49 -14.91
CA ARG A 59 -6.53 11.58 -15.52
C ARG A 59 -5.98 12.96 -15.12
N PRO A 60 -5.61 13.80 -16.10
CA PRO A 60 -5.37 15.23 -15.86
C PRO A 60 -6.58 15.93 -15.24
N ARG A 61 -6.35 17.00 -14.49
CA ARG A 61 -7.43 17.75 -13.80
C ARG A 61 -8.43 18.38 -14.76
N ASP A 62 -7.97 18.78 -15.93
CA ASP A 62 -8.70 19.44 -17.02
C ASP A 62 -9.25 18.46 -18.07
N SER A 63 -9.08 17.16 -17.86
CA SER A 63 -9.57 16.12 -18.76
C SER A 63 -10.70 15.31 -18.13
N SER A 64 -11.65 14.86 -18.96
CA SER A 64 -12.61 13.81 -18.62
C SER A 64 -12.14 12.41 -19.02
N ARG A 65 -11.05 12.30 -19.79
CA ARG A 65 -10.53 11.05 -20.34
C ARG A 65 -9.38 10.50 -19.52
N TYR A 66 -9.51 9.24 -19.11
CA TYR A 66 -8.44 8.49 -18.48
C TYR A 66 -7.50 7.90 -19.53
N SER A 67 -6.21 7.85 -19.20
CA SER A 67 -5.16 7.19 -19.97
C SER A 67 -4.52 6.07 -19.14
N PRO A 68 -4.19 4.92 -19.75
CA PRO A 68 -3.47 3.86 -19.06
C PRO A 68 -2.07 4.34 -18.64
N ASP A 69 -1.64 3.91 -17.46
CA ASP A 69 -0.30 4.17 -16.92
C ASP A 69 0.18 2.98 -16.09
N SER A 70 1.48 2.70 -16.13
CA SER A 70 2.11 1.58 -15.44
C SER A 70 3.40 2.01 -14.79
N MET A 71 3.71 1.42 -13.63
CA MET A 71 4.98 1.65 -12.94
C MET A 71 5.62 0.32 -12.53
N SER A 72 6.86 0.10 -12.95
CA SER A 72 7.70 -0.95 -12.41
C SER A 72 8.26 -0.60 -11.02
N PHE A 73 8.81 -1.58 -10.33
CA PHE A 73 9.54 -1.36 -9.07
C PHE A 73 10.65 -0.30 -9.21
N GLN A 74 11.42 -0.34 -10.30
CA GLN A 74 12.47 0.63 -10.55
C GLN A 74 11.91 2.05 -10.75
N GLN A 75 10.77 2.18 -11.44
CA GLN A 75 10.10 3.48 -11.60
C GLN A 75 9.56 4.01 -10.26
N CYS A 76 9.11 3.14 -9.36
CA CYS A 76 8.75 3.53 -7.99
C CYS A 76 9.96 4.11 -7.22
N ILE A 77 11.13 3.46 -7.31
CA ILE A 77 12.38 3.98 -6.72
C ILE A 77 12.74 5.33 -7.34
N SER A 78 12.76 5.43 -8.67
CA SER A 78 13.07 6.67 -9.37
C SER A 78 12.12 7.80 -9.01
N TYR A 79 10.82 7.51 -8.85
CA TYR A 79 9.84 8.49 -8.41
C TYR A 79 10.16 8.98 -6.99
N ALA A 80 10.37 8.08 -6.03
CA ALA A 80 10.73 8.46 -4.66
C ALA A 80 12.03 9.28 -4.60
N ALA A 81 13.07 8.86 -5.34
CA ALA A 81 14.32 9.61 -5.44
C ALA A 81 14.13 11.02 -6.04
N SER A 82 13.22 11.16 -7.02
CA SER A 82 12.88 12.47 -7.57
C SER A 82 12.22 13.40 -6.54
N VAL A 83 11.36 12.84 -5.67
CA VAL A 83 10.72 13.56 -4.56
C VAL A 83 11.76 13.96 -3.52
N ALA A 84 12.69 13.07 -3.16
CA ALA A 84 13.78 13.41 -2.25
C ALA A 84 14.63 14.58 -2.78
N LYS A 85 14.94 14.58 -4.08
CA LYS A 85 15.74 15.63 -4.72
C LYS A 85 15.02 16.98 -4.77
N ARG A 86 13.72 17.00 -5.08
CA ARG A 86 12.95 18.25 -5.23
C ARG A 86 12.28 18.73 -3.93
N GLY A 87 12.30 17.90 -2.89
CA GLY A 87 11.53 18.08 -1.67
C GLY A 87 10.09 17.55 -1.79
N PRO A 88 9.49 17.10 -0.67
CA PRO A 88 8.06 16.79 -0.60
C PRO A 88 7.20 18.00 -1.00
N SER A 89 5.96 17.74 -1.41
CA SER A 89 4.98 18.82 -1.60
C SER A 89 4.82 19.64 -0.32
N PRO A 90 4.75 20.99 -0.37
CA PRO A 90 4.42 21.80 0.80
C PRO A 90 3.06 21.44 1.42
N LYS A 91 2.17 20.81 0.64
CA LYS A 91 0.85 20.34 1.08
C LYS A 91 0.85 18.87 1.54
N VAL A 92 2.01 18.22 1.68
CA VAL A 92 2.09 16.78 1.99
C VAL A 92 1.35 16.41 3.27
N ALA A 93 1.35 17.29 4.28
CA ALA A 93 0.64 17.07 5.54
C ALA A 93 -0.90 17.04 5.38
N SER A 94 -1.46 17.64 4.32
CA SER A 94 -2.90 17.63 4.04
C SER A 94 -3.30 16.62 2.96
N PHE A 95 -2.34 15.89 2.41
CA PHE A 95 -2.65 14.84 1.44
C PHE A 95 -3.42 13.70 2.11
N PRO A 96 -4.46 13.16 1.46
CA PRO A 96 -5.19 12.04 2.02
C PRO A 96 -4.24 10.85 2.18
N LYS A 97 -4.43 10.10 3.27
CA LYS A 97 -3.67 8.90 3.58
C LYS A 97 -4.60 7.90 4.26
N LYS A 98 -5.71 7.58 3.60
CA LYS A 98 -6.74 6.69 4.15
C LYS A 98 -6.46 5.27 3.70
N ILE A 99 -6.19 4.39 4.64
CA ILE A 99 -5.98 2.95 4.40
C ILE A 99 -7.23 2.20 4.86
N GLU A 100 -7.75 1.34 4.00
CA GLU A 100 -8.87 0.45 4.30
C GLU A 100 -8.37 -0.98 4.06
N LEU A 101 -8.15 -1.76 5.12
CA LEU A 101 -7.80 -3.18 5.01
C LEU A 101 -9.05 -4.01 4.74
N TYR A 102 -8.94 -4.93 3.78
CA TYR A 102 -9.99 -5.89 3.46
C TYR A 102 -9.65 -7.26 4.07
N ASP A 103 -9.45 -8.27 3.23
CA ASP A 103 -9.10 -9.61 3.66
C ASP A 103 -7.60 -9.72 3.95
N VAL A 104 -7.25 -10.41 5.04
CA VAL A 104 -5.88 -10.71 5.47
C VAL A 104 -5.84 -12.18 5.85
N GLN A 105 -5.21 -12.97 4.99
CA GLN A 105 -4.94 -14.39 5.19
C GLN A 105 -3.49 -14.57 5.65
N GLU A 106 -3.05 -15.82 5.76
CA GLU A 106 -1.68 -16.15 6.18
C GLU A 106 -0.61 -15.60 5.23
N MET A 107 -0.84 -15.75 3.92
CA MET A 107 0.13 -15.43 2.87
C MET A 107 -0.29 -14.28 1.94
N THR A 108 -1.56 -13.89 1.96
CA THR A 108 -2.12 -12.86 1.07
C THR A 108 -2.95 -11.86 1.84
N ALA A 109 -2.94 -10.61 1.38
CA ALA A 109 -3.78 -9.56 1.91
C ALA A 109 -4.26 -8.62 0.81
N SER A 110 -5.35 -7.91 1.07
CA SER A 110 -5.89 -6.89 0.18
C SER A 110 -6.21 -5.60 0.96
N ALA A 111 -5.98 -4.47 0.30
CA ALA A 111 -6.22 -3.15 0.88
C ALA A 111 -6.65 -2.17 -0.20
N LYS A 112 -7.28 -1.08 0.23
CA LYS A 112 -7.49 0.12 -0.57
C LYS A 112 -6.77 1.29 0.10
N LEU A 113 -6.01 2.03 -0.69
CA LEU A 113 -5.38 3.28 -0.28
C LEU A 113 -6.04 4.43 -1.03
N THR A 114 -6.40 5.49 -0.30
CA THR A 114 -6.74 6.80 -0.89
C THR A 114 -5.61 7.78 -0.62
N ALA A 115 -5.00 8.27 -1.69
CA ALA A 115 -3.85 9.16 -1.72
C ALA A 115 -4.12 10.38 -2.62
N TRP A 116 -3.23 11.38 -2.64
CA TRP A 116 -3.49 12.63 -3.36
C TRP A 116 -3.65 12.40 -4.88
N TRP A 117 -3.00 11.34 -5.40
CA TRP A 117 -3.07 10.95 -6.80
C TRP A 117 -4.35 10.18 -7.13
N GLY A 118 -5.12 9.70 -6.14
CA GLY A 118 -6.35 8.93 -6.34
C GLY A 118 -6.48 7.72 -5.42
N THR A 119 -6.94 6.61 -5.99
CA THR A 119 -7.21 5.38 -5.24
C THR A 119 -6.41 4.22 -5.82
N ASP A 120 -5.80 3.44 -4.93
CA ASP A 120 -5.07 2.23 -5.24
C ASP A 120 -5.81 1.04 -4.60
N TYR A 121 -6.13 0.02 -5.40
CA TYR A 121 -6.46 -1.33 -4.93
C TYR A 121 -5.19 -2.16 -4.91
N ILE A 122 -4.84 -2.67 -3.74
CA ILE A 122 -3.53 -3.22 -3.43
C ILE A 122 -3.69 -4.68 -3.04
N LEU A 123 -2.88 -5.55 -3.63
CA LEU A 123 -2.68 -6.93 -3.17
C LEU A 123 -1.25 -7.10 -2.64
N LEU A 124 -1.14 -7.75 -1.49
CA LEU A 124 0.12 -8.01 -0.80
C LEU A 124 0.34 -9.51 -0.65
N SER A 125 1.60 -9.92 -0.70
CA SER A 125 2.04 -11.27 -0.34
C SER A 125 3.01 -11.22 0.83
N ARG A 126 2.90 -12.16 1.77
CA ARG A 126 3.91 -12.37 2.80
C ARG A 126 5.12 -13.09 2.19
N ARG A 127 6.32 -12.52 2.37
CA ARG A 127 7.60 -13.09 1.93
C ARG A 127 8.56 -13.10 3.10
N GLY A 128 8.69 -14.27 3.75
CA GLY A 128 9.40 -14.40 5.02
C GLY A 128 8.66 -13.67 6.15
N ASP A 129 9.35 -12.75 6.80
CA ASP A 129 8.84 -11.92 7.89
C ASP A 129 8.18 -10.62 7.42
N ARG A 130 8.16 -10.33 6.11
CA ARG A 130 7.66 -9.08 5.54
C ARG A 130 6.40 -9.26 4.71
N TRP A 131 5.53 -8.26 4.75
CA TRP A 131 4.44 -8.08 3.79
C TRP A 131 4.90 -7.13 2.68
N LEU A 132 4.77 -7.57 1.43
CA LEU A 132 5.18 -6.79 0.26
C LEU A 132 4.03 -6.67 -0.72
N ILE A 133 3.84 -5.48 -1.26
CA ILE A 133 2.89 -5.15 -2.31
C ILE A 133 3.38 -5.78 -3.61
N THR A 134 2.57 -6.66 -4.19
CA THR A 134 2.88 -7.33 -5.45
C THR A 134 2.02 -6.81 -6.60
N HIS A 135 0.80 -6.33 -6.31
CA HIS A 135 -0.09 -5.80 -7.33
C HIS A 135 -0.76 -4.50 -6.88
N VAL A 136 -0.86 -3.55 -7.80
CA VAL A 136 -1.62 -2.32 -7.62
C VAL A 136 -2.43 -2.03 -8.88
N LEU A 137 -3.75 -1.90 -8.73
CA LEU A 137 -4.62 -1.28 -9.72
C LEU A 137 -5.04 0.10 -9.20
N TRP A 138 -4.70 1.17 -9.92
CA TRP A 138 -4.96 2.53 -9.44
C TRP A 138 -5.75 3.40 -10.43
N GLN A 139 -6.37 4.46 -9.93
CA GLN A 139 -6.98 5.48 -10.78
C GLN A 139 -6.92 6.87 -10.13
N SER A 140 -6.86 7.92 -10.94
CA SER A 140 -7.05 9.29 -10.47
C SER A 140 -8.48 9.53 -9.93
N PRO A 141 -8.70 10.48 -8.99
CA PRO A 141 -10.04 10.80 -8.48
C PRO A 141 -10.97 11.15 -9.64
N PRO A 142 -12.29 10.91 -9.61
CA PRO A 142 -13.21 11.25 -10.71
C PRO A 142 -13.18 12.74 -11.08
N PRO A 143 -13.69 13.15 -12.27
CA PRO A 143 -13.85 14.56 -12.57
C PRO A 143 -14.71 15.21 -11.50
N ALA A 144 -14.40 16.45 -11.13
CA ALA A 144 -15.26 17.19 -10.21
C ALA A 144 -16.67 17.21 -10.81
N THR A 145 -17.65 16.71 -10.06
CA THR A 145 -19.06 16.93 -10.38
C THR A 145 -19.28 18.44 -10.40
N LYS A 146 -19.61 18.98 -11.58
CA LYS A 146 -20.07 20.36 -11.71
C LYS A 146 -21.40 20.54 -11.00
#